data_AF-A0A522APD7-F1
#
_entry.id   AF-A0A522APD7-F1
#
_cell.length_a   1.000
_cell.length_b   1.000
_cell.length_c   1.000
_cell.angle_alpha   90.00
_cell.angle_beta   90.00
_cell.angle_gamma   90.00
#
_symmetry.space_group_name_H-M   'P 1'
#
loop_
_entity.id
_entity.type
_entity.pdbx_description
1 polymer ?
#
loop_
_entity_poly.entity_id
_entity_poly.type
_entity_poly.pdbx_seq_one_letter_code
_entity_poly.pdbx_strand_id
1 'polypeptide(L)'
;MSGVRSPKIKNPNEESPLSAVDRRRRRFLQCLVLACVGIAGLGTDAAQAAAKHLEFGPARAFSFDRLIQTARDNAAKPYQEPPRPGAEVVAKIDYDEHGQIRYRPELALDANGPGAYPVTFFHLGKWFQQPMRAYAVDQGKAREIRYRRDYFSMPKDNPAQHMPDDAGFAGFRLHESRLRDDWRTQDWVAFLGASYFRTIGALGQYGLSARGIALDTAVAGPEEFPMFREFYLEPAASTEEPMRIYALLDGPGITGAYRFDLYRKTGVVIEVDCRLFLRRDVMRLGIAPLTSMFWFGEHGRDRDLDWRPEVHDSDGLAMWNGAGERIWRPLRNPPYPTAVSFSDFNPRGFGFMQRDRNFDH
;
A
#
# COMPACT_ATOMS: atom_id res chain seq x y z
N MET A 1 -0.89 65.75 23.82
CA MET A 1 -1.75 65.98 25.01
C MET A 1 -2.26 64.61 25.45
N SER A 2 -1.49 63.89 26.29
CA SER A 2 -1.63 63.78 27.77
C SER A 2 -2.93 63.08 28.18
N GLY A 3 -2.98 61.98 28.93
CA GLY A 3 -1.97 61.16 29.63
C GLY A 3 -2.62 59.83 30.05
N VAL A 4 -1.89 58.71 30.06
CA VAL A 4 -1.23 58.08 31.23
C VAL A 4 -2.18 57.76 32.41
N ARG A 5 -2.44 56.45 32.65
CA ARG A 5 -2.04 55.71 33.87
C ARG A 5 -2.61 54.27 33.91
N SER A 6 -1.70 53.29 33.82
CA SER A 6 -1.75 52.04 34.62
C SER A 6 -0.78 52.23 35.83
N PRO A 7 -0.52 51.27 36.74
CA PRO A 7 -1.08 49.92 36.96
C PRO A 7 -1.35 49.60 38.46
N LYS A 8 -1.78 48.38 38.80
CA LYS A 8 -1.15 47.55 39.87
C LYS A 8 -1.74 46.13 39.97
N ILE A 9 -0.82 45.18 40.13
CA ILE A 9 -0.98 43.74 40.38
C ILE A 9 -0.60 43.46 41.84
N LYS A 10 -1.26 42.48 42.50
CA LYS A 10 -0.82 41.54 43.57
C LYS A 10 -2.05 41.13 44.41
N ASN A 11 -2.24 39.93 44.96
CA ASN A 11 -1.51 38.65 44.96
C ASN A 11 -2.48 37.55 45.49
N PRO A 12 -2.11 36.25 45.41
CA PRO A 12 -2.94 35.10 45.79
C PRO A 12 -2.76 34.68 47.26
N ASN A 13 -3.66 33.79 47.71
CA ASN A 13 -3.74 33.07 49.00
C ASN A 13 -4.61 33.70 50.09
N GLU A 14 -5.83 33.17 50.23
CA GLU A 14 -6.48 32.99 51.53
C GLU A 14 -7.32 31.70 51.48
N GLU A 15 -6.98 30.75 52.36
CA GLU A 15 -7.70 29.50 52.59
C GLU A 15 -8.62 29.62 53.82
N SER A 16 -9.75 28.86 53.77
CA SER A 16 -10.46 28.20 54.89
C SER A 16 -11.48 29.04 55.71
N PRO A 17 -12.43 28.47 56.52
CA PRO A 17 -12.93 27.08 56.67
C PRO A 17 -14.48 26.90 56.82
N LEU A 18 -14.92 25.62 56.79
CA LEU A 18 -16.04 24.97 57.53
C LEU A 18 -17.50 25.39 57.21
N SER A 19 -18.40 24.45 56.86
CA SER A 19 -18.96 23.50 57.83
C SER A 19 -19.52 22.23 57.19
N ALA A 20 -19.12 21.11 57.77
CA ALA A 20 -19.70 19.78 57.57
C ALA A 20 -20.74 19.50 58.67
N VAL A 21 -21.56 18.46 58.45
CA VAL A 21 -22.36 17.61 59.39
C VAL A 21 -23.64 17.25 58.60
N ASP A 22 -23.95 16.00 58.24
CA ASP A 22 -24.00 14.79 59.07
C ASP A 22 -23.92 13.53 58.16
N ARG A 23 -22.92 12.66 58.33
CA ARG A 23 -22.90 11.40 59.13
C ARG A 23 -23.64 10.20 58.52
N ARG A 24 -22.83 9.21 58.12
CA ARG A 24 -22.64 7.88 58.78
C ARG A 24 -23.59 6.81 58.22
N ARG A 25 -23.15 5.59 57.88
CA ARG A 25 -22.26 4.65 58.62
C ARG A 25 -21.52 3.72 57.62
N ARG A 26 -20.18 3.71 57.64
CA ARG A 26 -19.25 2.71 58.26
C ARG A 26 -19.18 1.38 57.49
N ARG A 27 -18.10 1.15 56.70
CA ARG A 27 -16.74 0.66 57.08
C ARG A 27 -16.75 -0.81 57.52
N PHE A 28 -16.02 -1.70 56.84
CA PHE A 28 -14.65 -2.12 57.20
C PHE A 28 -14.10 -3.20 56.24
N LEU A 29 -12.80 -3.10 55.95
CA LEU A 29 -11.94 -4.13 55.33
C LEU A 29 -11.86 -5.39 56.20
N GLN A 30 -11.61 -6.57 55.60
CA GLN A 30 -10.42 -7.43 55.87
C GLN A 30 -10.41 -8.75 55.06
N CYS A 31 -9.19 -9.20 54.75
CA CYS A 31 -8.80 -10.36 53.94
C CYS A 31 -9.07 -11.72 54.60
N LEU A 32 -9.27 -12.78 53.81
CA LEU A 32 -8.82 -14.16 54.12
C LEU A 32 -8.88 -15.07 52.88
N VAL A 33 -7.78 -15.80 52.64
CA VAL A 33 -7.64 -16.92 51.70
C VAL A 33 -8.03 -18.21 52.42
N LEU A 34 -8.89 -19.06 51.84
CA LEU A 34 -8.75 -20.53 51.80
C LEU A 34 -9.87 -21.20 50.99
N ALA A 35 -9.46 -22.28 50.31
CA ALA A 35 -10.14 -23.05 49.27
C ALA A 35 -11.32 -23.93 49.76
N CYS A 36 -12.25 -24.27 48.84
CA CYS A 36 -12.46 -25.64 48.31
C CYS A 36 -13.88 -25.89 47.71
N VAL A 37 -13.87 -26.60 46.56
CA VAL A 37 -14.90 -27.49 45.96
C VAL A 37 -16.19 -26.89 45.35
N GLY A 38 -16.18 -26.83 44.01
CA GLY A 38 -17.10 -27.62 43.17
C GLY A 38 -18.58 -27.25 43.15
N ILE A 39 -18.97 -26.41 42.18
CA ILE A 39 -20.27 -26.53 41.51
C ILE A 39 -19.99 -26.76 40.03
N ALA A 40 -20.27 -27.99 39.60
CA ALA A 40 -20.33 -28.38 38.21
C ALA A 40 -21.53 -27.71 37.53
N GLY A 41 -21.35 -27.34 36.26
CA GLY A 41 -22.45 -27.22 35.30
C GLY A 41 -23.12 -25.85 35.20
N LEU A 42 -22.43 -24.90 34.58
CA LEU A 42 -23.09 -23.91 33.71
C LEU A 42 -22.28 -23.82 32.42
N GLY A 43 -22.98 -23.99 31.30
CA GLY A 43 -22.43 -24.34 29.99
C GLY A 43 -21.34 -23.39 29.52
N THR A 44 -20.21 -23.99 29.14
CA THR A 44 -19.24 -23.39 28.23
C THR A 44 -19.78 -23.47 26.81
N ASP A 45 -20.84 -22.71 26.51
CA ASP A 45 -21.16 -22.29 25.14
C ASP A 45 -20.55 -20.91 24.84
N ALA A 46 -19.45 -20.58 25.52
CA ALA A 46 -18.40 -19.81 24.88
C ALA A 46 -17.68 -20.79 23.95
N ALA A 47 -18.30 -21.05 22.78
CA ALA A 47 -17.57 -21.51 21.62
C ALA A 47 -16.33 -20.62 21.54
N GLN A 48 -15.18 -21.21 21.83
CA GLN A 48 -13.89 -20.59 21.63
C GLN A 48 -13.92 -20.13 20.19
N ALA A 49 -14.17 -18.85 19.95
CA ALA A 49 -13.93 -18.25 18.66
C ALA A 49 -12.42 -18.40 18.49
N ALA A 50 -12.00 -19.51 17.89
CA ALA A 50 -10.63 -19.72 17.51
C ALA A 50 -10.25 -18.46 16.76
N ALA A 51 -9.29 -17.70 17.30
CA ALA A 51 -8.80 -16.52 16.63
C ALA A 51 -8.49 -16.95 15.20
N LYS A 52 -9.25 -16.43 14.24
CA LYS A 52 -9.02 -16.78 12.85
C LYS A 52 -7.60 -16.31 12.55
N HIS A 53 -6.76 -17.22 12.10
CA HIS A 53 -5.37 -16.94 11.74
C HIS A 53 -5.23 -17.09 10.23
N LEU A 54 -4.22 -16.41 9.67
CA LEU A 54 -3.85 -16.63 8.28
C LEU A 54 -3.50 -18.10 8.03
N GLU A 55 -3.96 -18.62 6.90
CA GLU A 55 -3.66 -19.98 6.47
C GLU A 55 -2.42 -19.99 5.62
N PHE A 56 -1.42 -20.74 6.07
CA PHE A 56 -0.13 -20.81 5.41
C PHE A 56 0.09 -22.15 4.72
N GLY A 57 0.62 -22.11 3.50
CA GLY A 57 1.17 -23.27 2.82
C GLY A 57 2.45 -23.83 3.49
N PRO A 58 2.97 -24.95 2.95
CA PRO A 58 4.23 -25.52 3.42
C PRO A 58 5.39 -24.56 3.18
N ALA A 59 6.36 -24.55 4.09
CA ALA A 59 7.56 -23.75 3.95
C ALA A 59 8.46 -24.27 2.82
N ARG A 60 8.99 -23.34 2.01
CA ARG A 60 9.95 -23.62 0.94
C ARG A 60 11.16 -22.72 1.10
N ALA A 61 12.35 -23.23 0.78
CA ALA A 61 13.56 -22.42 0.79
C ALA A 61 13.43 -21.26 -0.21
N PHE A 62 13.80 -20.06 0.21
CA PHE A 62 13.68 -18.84 -0.55
C PHE A 62 14.98 -18.04 -0.49
N SER A 63 15.34 -17.45 -1.62
CA SER A 63 16.38 -16.43 -1.74
C SER A 63 16.12 -15.59 -2.99
N PHE A 64 16.67 -14.37 -3.02
CA PHE A 64 16.56 -13.54 -4.21
C PHE A 64 17.19 -14.18 -5.45
N ASP A 65 18.32 -14.89 -5.29
CA ASP A 65 18.97 -15.61 -6.38
C ASP A 65 18.08 -16.71 -6.98
N ARG A 66 17.31 -17.43 -6.14
CA ARG A 66 16.33 -18.41 -6.62
C ARG A 66 15.20 -17.74 -7.40
N LEU A 67 14.78 -16.54 -6.99
CA LEU A 67 13.78 -15.76 -7.70
C LEU A 67 14.31 -15.25 -9.05
N ILE A 68 15.57 -14.79 -9.10
CA ILE A 68 16.27 -14.42 -10.33
C ILE A 68 16.36 -15.61 -11.28
N GLN A 69 16.74 -16.79 -10.77
CA GLN A 69 16.80 -18.01 -11.58
C GLN A 69 15.42 -18.38 -12.13
N THR A 70 14.37 -18.29 -11.30
CA THR A 70 12.98 -18.52 -11.73
C THR A 70 12.58 -17.57 -12.86
N ALA A 71 12.89 -16.28 -12.74
CA ALA A 71 12.61 -15.31 -13.79
C ALA A 71 13.33 -15.65 -15.10
N ARG A 72 14.63 -16.00 -15.03
CA ARG A 72 15.44 -16.41 -16.18
C ARG A 72 14.85 -17.66 -16.86
N ASP A 73 14.52 -18.68 -16.08
CA ASP A 73 13.96 -19.94 -16.58
C ASP A 73 12.58 -19.72 -17.22
N ASN A 74 11.79 -18.81 -16.65
CA ASN A 74 10.51 -18.41 -17.23
C ASN A 74 10.72 -17.74 -18.59
N ALA A 75 11.69 -16.84 -18.75
CA ALA A 75 11.96 -16.16 -20.02
C ALA A 75 12.34 -17.11 -21.16
N ALA A 76 12.92 -18.28 -20.84
CA ALA A 76 13.29 -19.31 -21.82
C ALA A 76 12.11 -20.15 -22.33
N LYS A 77 10.88 -19.89 -21.88
CA LYS A 77 9.67 -20.62 -22.26
C LYS A 77 8.67 -19.67 -22.93
N PRO A 78 7.61 -20.16 -23.61
CA PRO A 78 6.48 -19.32 -23.99
C PRO A 78 5.76 -18.75 -22.76
N TYR A 79 5.22 -17.53 -22.87
CA TYR A 79 4.39 -16.95 -21.82
C TYR A 79 3.11 -17.77 -21.63
N GLN A 80 2.73 -17.95 -20.36
CA GLN A 80 1.47 -18.61 -19.98
C GLN A 80 0.65 -17.64 -19.15
N GLU A 81 -0.52 -17.27 -19.68
CA GLU A 81 -1.43 -16.37 -18.98
C GLU A 81 -1.89 -17.01 -17.65
N PRO A 82 -1.93 -16.25 -16.53
CA PRO A 82 -2.48 -16.76 -15.27
C PRO A 82 -3.94 -17.20 -15.42
N PRO A 83 -4.35 -18.28 -14.70
CA PRO A 83 -5.76 -18.62 -14.59
C PRO A 83 -6.53 -17.46 -13.95
N ARG A 84 -7.80 -17.31 -14.33
CA ARG A 84 -8.73 -16.31 -13.80
C ARG A 84 -9.81 -17.02 -12.98
N PRO A 85 -9.52 -17.37 -11.71
CA PRO A 85 -10.46 -18.14 -10.89
C PRO A 85 -11.74 -17.32 -10.65
N GLY A 86 -12.89 -17.99 -10.75
CA GLY A 86 -14.18 -17.34 -10.56
C GLY A 86 -14.48 -16.23 -11.57
N ALA A 87 -14.02 -16.32 -12.82
CA ALA A 87 -14.14 -15.26 -13.83
C ALA A 87 -15.55 -14.66 -13.96
N GLU A 88 -16.60 -15.49 -13.92
CA GLU A 88 -18.00 -15.02 -13.97
C GLU A 88 -18.41 -14.21 -12.73
N VAL A 89 -17.87 -14.55 -11.55
CA VAL A 89 -18.10 -13.82 -10.30
C VAL A 89 -17.31 -12.52 -10.33
N VAL A 90 -16.03 -12.58 -10.69
CA VAL A 90 -15.12 -11.43 -10.81
C VAL A 90 -15.68 -10.37 -11.77
N ALA A 91 -16.27 -10.78 -12.88
CA ALA A 91 -16.87 -9.87 -13.87
C ALA A 91 -18.08 -9.08 -13.33
N LYS A 92 -18.74 -9.57 -12.27
CA LYS A 92 -19.89 -8.95 -11.60
C LYS A 92 -19.50 -8.08 -10.40
N ILE A 93 -18.25 -8.13 -9.94
CA ILE A 93 -17.75 -7.25 -8.88
C ILE A 93 -17.28 -5.97 -9.54
N ASP A 94 -18.21 -5.04 -9.79
CA ASP A 94 -17.86 -3.77 -10.42
C ASP A 94 -17.34 -2.75 -9.39
N TYR A 95 -17.34 -1.46 -9.74
CA TYR A 95 -16.81 -0.42 -8.87
C TYR A 95 -17.57 -0.36 -7.53
N ASP A 96 -18.89 -0.41 -7.56
CA ASP A 96 -19.72 -0.25 -6.37
C ASP A 96 -19.62 -1.48 -5.47
N GLU A 97 -19.66 -2.70 -6.03
CA GLU A 97 -19.50 -3.91 -5.24
C GLU A 97 -18.08 -4.06 -4.68
N HIS A 98 -17.04 -3.74 -5.47
CA HIS A 98 -15.65 -3.78 -4.99
C HIS A 98 -15.46 -2.79 -3.84
N GLY A 99 -16.07 -1.61 -3.97
CA GLY A 99 -16.11 -0.56 -2.97
C GLY A 99 -16.79 -0.96 -1.66
N GLN A 100 -17.52 -2.08 -1.58
CA GLN A 100 -18.12 -2.60 -0.35
C GLN A 100 -17.27 -3.69 0.33
N ILE A 101 -16.28 -4.25 -0.38
CA ILE A 101 -15.42 -5.31 0.16
C ILE A 101 -14.37 -4.68 1.07
N ARG A 102 -14.24 -5.19 2.29
CA ARG A 102 -13.26 -4.71 3.28
C ARG A 102 -12.44 -5.87 3.80
N TYR A 103 -11.12 -5.76 3.71
CA TYR A 103 -10.24 -6.69 4.39
C TYR A 103 -10.38 -6.53 5.91
N ARG A 104 -10.40 -7.64 6.65
CA ARG A 104 -10.44 -7.67 8.11
C ARG A 104 -9.06 -7.38 8.71
N PRO A 105 -8.80 -6.20 9.29
CA PRO A 105 -7.45 -5.85 9.74
C PRO A 105 -6.89 -6.79 10.81
N GLU A 106 -7.75 -7.43 11.60
CA GLU A 106 -7.36 -8.46 12.57
C GLU A 106 -6.70 -9.70 11.94
N LEU A 107 -6.89 -9.90 10.62
CA LEU A 107 -6.28 -10.95 9.81
C LEU A 107 -5.12 -10.44 8.96
N ALA A 108 -4.62 -9.22 9.18
CA ALA A 108 -3.46 -8.72 8.44
C ALA A 108 -2.22 -9.56 8.78
N LEU A 109 -1.35 -9.78 7.80
CA LEU A 109 0.00 -10.32 8.08
C LEU A 109 0.68 -9.34 9.05
N ASP A 110 1.30 -9.87 10.10
CA ASP A 110 1.94 -9.08 11.16
C ASP A 110 1.03 -8.12 11.96
N ALA A 111 -0.30 -8.27 11.89
CA ALA A 111 -1.23 -7.52 12.78
C ALA A 111 -0.84 -7.67 14.27
N ASN A 112 -0.48 -8.89 14.66
CA ASN A 112 0.01 -9.27 16.00
C ASN A 112 1.35 -10.02 15.91
N GLY A 113 2.08 -9.84 14.81
CA GLY A 113 3.33 -10.57 14.51
C GLY A 113 4.59 -9.80 14.89
N PRO A 114 5.77 -10.36 14.59
CA PRO A 114 7.05 -9.69 14.86
C PRO A 114 7.27 -8.48 13.94
N GLY A 115 6.65 -8.45 12.74
CA GLY A 115 6.82 -7.36 11.79
C GLY A 115 6.29 -6.01 12.30
N ALA A 116 6.94 -4.93 11.87
CA ALA A 116 6.54 -3.56 12.22
C ALA A 116 5.31 -3.10 11.45
N TYR A 117 5.16 -3.51 10.19
CA TYR A 117 4.15 -2.99 9.25
C TYR A 117 3.15 -4.09 8.84
N PRO A 118 1.89 -4.01 9.29
CA PRO A 118 0.88 -4.98 8.90
C PRO A 118 0.57 -4.93 7.40
N VAL A 119 0.22 -6.08 6.82
CA VAL A 119 -0.14 -6.20 5.39
C VAL A 119 -1.57 -6.69 5.23
N THR A 120 -2.38 -5.93 4.47
CA THR A 120 -3.71 -6.38 4.04
C THR A 120 -3.77 -6.57 2.54
N PHE A 121 -4.72 -7.38 2.08
CA PHE A 121 -4.80 -7.79 0.69
C PHE A 121 -6.02 -7.15 -0.01
N PHE A 122 -5.87 -6.91 -1.30
CA PHE A 122 -6.97 -6.48 -2.16
C PHE A 122 -7.71 -7.70 -2.69
N HIS A 123 -9.04 -7.59 -2.74
CA HIS A 123 -9.88 -8.60 -3.37
C HIS A 123 -9.88 -8.45 -4.89
N LEU A 124 -10.04 -9.56 -5.62
CA LEU A 124 -10.27 -9.53 -7.07
C LEU A 124 -11.53 -8.74 -7.43
N GLY A 125 -11.58 -8.23 -8.65
CA GLY A 125 -12.74 -7.53 -9.17
C GLY A 125 -12.63 -7.31 -10.67
N LYS A 126 -13.66 -6.72 -11.27
CA LYS A 126 -13.77 -6.55 -12.72
C LYS A 126 -12.53 -5.94 -13.37
N TRP A 127 -11.84 -5.03 -12.67
CA TRP A 127 -10.61 -4.37 -13.16
C TRP A 127 -9.31 -4.95 -12.61
N PHE A 128 -9.38 -5.88 -11.65
CA PHE A 128 -8.25 -6.61 -11.09
C PHE A 128 -8.54 -8.10 -11.10
N GLN A 129 -8.56 -8.68 -12.30
CA GLN A 129 -9.04 -10.06 -12.53
C GLN A 129 -7.96 -11.12 -12.35
N GLN A 130 -6.69 -10.74 -12.48
CA GLN A 130 -5.58 -11.68 -12.41
C GLN A 130 -5.06 -11.74 -10.98
N PRO A 131 -5.02 -12.93 -10.36
CA PRO A 131 -4.51 -13.07 -9.01
C PRO A 131 -2.99 -13.02 -8.98
N MET A 132 -2.48 -12.55 -7.84
CA MET A 132 -1.11 -12.74 -7.42
C MET A 132 -1.06 -13.70 -6.23
N ARG A 133 0.10 -14.33 -6.03
CA ARG A 133 0.41 -15.15 -4.86
C ARG A 133 1.28 -14.37 -3.90
N ALA A 134 0.95 -14.41 -2.62
CA ALA A 134 1.72 -13.76 -1.57
C ALA A 134 2.36 -14.81 -0.66
N TYR A 135 3.59 -14.55 -0.23
CA TYR A 135 4.34 -15.43 0.66
C TYR A 135 4.89 -14.62 1.82
N ALA A 136 4.71 -15.11 3.05
CA ALA A 136 5.45 -14.62 4.20
C ALA A 136 6.84 -15.24 4.20
N VAL A 137 7.89 -14.42 4.31
CA VAL A 137 9.28 -14.85 4.38
C VAL A 137 9.78 -14.72 5.81
N ASP A 138 10.34 -15.80 6.33
CA ASP A 138 11.01 -15.83 7.61
C ASP A 138 12.26 -16.71 7.51
N GLN A 139 13.41 -16.18 7.92
CA GLN A 139 14.70 -16.88 7.94
C GLN A 139 15.01 -17.68 6.66
N GLY A 140 14.85 -17.05 5.49
CA GLY A 140 15.12 -17.69 4.19
C GLY A 140 14.12 -18.79 3.80
N LYS A 141 12.94 -18.83 4.43
CA LYS A 141 11.84 -19.73 4.06
C LYS A 141 10.60 -18.92 3.73
N ALA A 142 9.97 -19.23 2.61
CA ALA A 142 8.71 -18.64 2.18
C ALA A 142 7.54 -19.59 2.45
N ARG A 143 6.44 -19.07 3.00
CA ARG A 143 5.17 -19.78 3.17
C ARG A 143 4.07 -19.01 2.47
N GLU A 144 3.37 -19.65 1.55
CA GLU A 144 2.25 -19.03 0.84
C GLU A 144 1.15 -18.63 1.81
N ILE A 145 0.70 -17.39 1.73
CA ILE A 145 -0.50 -16.90 2.41
C ILE A 145 -1.66 -17.30 1.50
N ARG A 146 -2.44 -18.29 1.92
CA ARG A 146 -3.54 -18.83 1.12
C ARG A 146 -4.73 -17.88 1.20
N TYR A 147 -5.35 -17.62 0.05
CA TYR A 147 -6.59 -16.87 0.03
C TYR A 147 -7.67 -17.62 0.82
N ARG A 148 -8.45 -16.84 1.57
CA ARG A 148 -9.74 -17.25 2.09
C ARG A 148 -10.72 -16.11 1.94
N ARG A 149 -11.94 -16.44 1.53
CA ARG A 149 -13.04 -15.47 1.39
C ARG A 149 -13.33 -14.77 2.71
N ASP A 150 -13.19 -15.47 3.84
CA ASP A 150 -13.52 -14.96 5.16
C ASP A 150 -12.52 -13.93 5.71
N TYR A 151 -11.41 -13.68 4.99
CA TYR A 151 -10.51 -12.54 5.24
C TYR A 151 -11.17 -11.20 4.93
N PHE A 152 -12.28 -11.24 4.20
CA PHE A 152 -13.03 -10.08 3.78
C PHE A 152 -14.40 -10.03 4.45
N SER A 153 -14.86 -8.82 4.76
CA SER A 153 -16.27 -8.53 5.05
C SER A 153 -16.90 -7.87 3.83
N MET A 154 -18.14 -8.25 3.55
CA MET A 154 -18.93 -7.76 2.41
C MET A 154 -20.42 -8.04 2.68
N PRO A 155 -21.35 -7.29 2.07
CA PRO A 155 -22.79 -7.56 2.13
C PRO A 155 -23.15 -8.98 1.65
N LYS A 156 -24.30 -9.50 2.09
CA LYS A 156 -24.73 -10.89 1.78
C LYS A 156 -25.08 -11.10 0.30
N ASP A 157 -25.53 -10.05 -0.36
CA ASP A 157 -25.91 -9.97 -1.77
C ASP A 157 -24.73 -9.60 -2.68
N ASN A 158 -23.57 -9.26 -2.11
CA ASN A 158 -22.39 -8.94 -2.89
C ASN A 158 -21.90 -10.19 -3.66
N PRO A 159 -21.64 -10.12 -4.99
CA PRO A 159 -21.21 -11.26 -5.80
C PRO A 159 -19.95 -11.95 -5.26
N ALA A 160 -19.06 -11.23 -4.59
CA ALA A 160 -17.83 -11.77 -4.01
C ALA A 160 -18.08 -12.87 -2.95
N GLN A 161 -19.30 -13.00 -2.45
CA GLN A 161 -19.71 -14.11 -1.58
C GLN A 161 -19.56 -15.49 -2.26
N HIS A 162 -19.54 -15.52 -3.59
CA HIS A 162 -19.42 -16.74 -4.40
C HIS A 162 -18.00 -17.00 -4.93
N MET A 163 -17.00 -16.25 -4.47
CA MET A 163 -15.62 -16.51 -4.88
C MET A 163 -15.12 -17.85 -4.33
N PRO A 164 -14.38 -18.64 -5.13
CA PRO A 164 -13.78 -19.88 -4.66
C PRO A 164 -12.63 -19.62 -3.68
N ASP A 165 -12.38 -20.57 -2.78
CA ASP A 165 -11.35 -20.45 -1.73
C ASP A 165 -9.90 -20.47 -2.27
N ASP A 166 -9.69 -20.69 -3.56
CA ASP A 166 -8.40 -20.64 -4.25
C ASP A 166 -8.27 -19.42 -5.19
N ALA A 167 -9.15 -18.43 -5.06
CA ALA A 167 -9.19 -17.26 -5.93
C ALA A 167 -7.89 -16.44 -5.99
N GLY A 168 -7.12 -16.42 -4.89
CA GLY A 168 -5.94 -15.56 -4.77
C GLY A 168 -6.28 -14.10 -4.47
N PHE A 169 -5.25 -13.25 -4.41
CA PHE A 169 -5.38 -11.83 -4.08
C PHE A 169 -5.15 -10.96 -5.32
N ALA A 170 -5.77 -9.79 -5.40
CA ALA A 170 -5.51 -8.83 -6.47
C ALA A 170 -4.18 -8.06 -6.29
N GLY A 171 -3.74 -7.95 -5.04
CA GLY A 171 -2.63 -7.10 -4.62
C GLY A 171 -2.59 -7.00 -3.11
N PHE A 172 -1.76 -6.09 -2.59
CA PHE A 172 -1.67 -5.81 -1.15
C PHE A 172 -1.31 -4.36 -0.86
N ARG A 173 -1.50 -3.96 0.39
CA ARG A 173 -1.04 -2.67 0.91
C ARG A 173 -0.35 -2.82 2.25
N LEU A 174 0.61 -1.94 2.52
CA LEU A 174 1.33 -1.85 3.78
C LEU A 174 0.70 -0.76 4.64
N HIS A 175 0.39 -1.12 5.88
CA HIS A 175 -0.15 -0.20 6.87
C HIS A 175 0.96 0.47 7.68
N GLU A 176 0.64 1.62 8.25
CA GLU A 176 1.47 2.29 9.26
C GLU A 176 1.86 1.32 10.39
N SER A 177 2.89 1.67 11.16
CA SER A 177 3.42 0.78 12.19
C SER A 177 2.32 0.25 13.10
N ARG A 178 2.31 -1.06 13.39
CA ARG A 178 1.30 -1.71 14.25
C ARG A 178 1.24 -1.13 15.67
N LEU A 179 2.24 -0.36 16.07
CA LEU A 179 2.32 0.36 17.33
C LEU A 179 1.50 1.66 17.34
N ARG A 180 1.01 2.12 16.19
CA ARG A 180 0.13 3.29 16.09
C ARG A 180 -1.32 2.88 16.22
N ASP A 181 -2.12 3.66 16.95
CA ASP A 181 -3.55 3.35 17.13
C ASP A 181 -4.36 3.37 15.83
N ASP A 182 -3.93 4.17 14.86
CA ASP A 182 -4.60 4.41 13.58
C ASP A 182 -4.15 3.48 12.44
N TRP A 183 -3.25 2.51 12.69
CA TRP A 183 -2.66 1.71 11.61
C TRP A 183 -3.69 1.01 10.74
N ARG A 184 -4.83 0.60 11.30
CA ARG A 184 -5.89 -0.15 10.58
C ARG A 184 -6.55 0.63 9.45
N THR A 185 -6.41 1.95 9.44
CA THR A 185 -6.99 2.84 8.42
C THR A 185 -5.95 3.61 7.63
N GLN A 186 -4.69 3.62 8.08
CA GLN A 186 -3.62 4.38 7.47
C GLN A 186 -2.63 3.45 6.77
N ASP A 187 -2.73 3.39 5.44
CA ASP A 187 -1.78 2.69 4.58
C ASP A 187 -0.86 3.66 3.85
N TRP A 188 0.38 3.23 3.57
CA TRP A 188 1.41 4.11 2.99
C TRP A 188 1.99 3.61 1.67
N VAL A 189 1.75 2.34 1.31
CA VAL A 189 2.10 1.72 0.03
C VAL A 189 1.01 0.78 -0.42
N ALA A 190 0.73 0.76 -1.73
CA ALA A 190 -0.13 -0.24 -2.37
C ALA A 190 0.52 -0.81 -3.63
N PHE A 191 0.52 -2.14 -3.76
CA PHE A 191 0.86 -2.87 -4.98
C PHE A 191 -0.41 -3.49 -5.53
N LEU A 192 -0.87 -3.02 -6.69
CA LEU A 192 -2.14 -3.43 -7.28
C LEU A 192 -2.20 -3.14 -8.78
N GLY A 193 -2.55 -4.13 -9.58
CA GLY A 193 -2.72 -4.02 -11.02
C GLY A 193 -1.40 -4.07 -11.80
N ALA A 194 -1.30 -5.00 -12.75
CA ALA A 194 -0.08 -5.27 -13.53
C ALA A 194 1.19 -5.21 -12.66
N SER A 195 2.14 -4.33 -12.97
CA SER A 195 3.35 -4.10 -12.17
C SER A 195 3.36 -2.74 -11.46
N TYR A 196 2.17 -2.16 -11.23
CA TYR A 196 2.03 -0.85 -10.58
C TYR A 196 2.19 -0.93 -9.07
N PHE A 197 2.75 0.14 -8.52
CA PHE A 197 2.73 0.42 -7.11
C PHE A 197 2.65 1.92 -6.85
N ARG A 198 2.04 2.29 -5.72
CA ARG A 198 1.84 3.67 -5.29
C ARG A 198 2.29 3.82 -3.85
N THR A 199 2.69 5.03 -3.50
CA THR A 199 3.01 5.40 -2.13
C THR A 199 2.28 6.69 -1.76
N ILE A 200 2.06 6.90 -0.48
CA ILE A 200 1.71 8.24 0.02
C ILE A 200 2.93 9.15 -0.02
N GLY A 201 2.68 10.46 -0.14
CA GLY A 201 3.68 11.50 0.10
C GLY A 201 3.75 11.93 1.56
N ALA A 202 4.46 13.03 1.82
CA ALA A 202 4.54 13.66 3.15
C ALA A 202 3.17 14.13 3.69
N LEU A 203 2.18 14.31 2.81
CA LEU A 203 0.82 14.74 3.15
C LEU A 203 -0.16 13.58 3.38
N GLY A 204 0.31 12.33 3.33
CA GLY A 204 -0.55 11.16 3.59
C GLY A 204 -1.51 10.81 2.45
N GLN A 205 -1.33 11.39 1.25
CA GLN A 205 -2.20 11.17 0.10
C GLN A 205 -1.48 10.39 -1.00
N TYR A 206 -2.22 9.52 -1.69
CA TYR A 206 -1.79 8.88 -2.92
C TYR A 206 -1.97 9.81 -4.11
N GLY A 207 -0.92 9.94 -4.94
CA GLY A 207 -0.94 10.67 -6.21
C GLY A 207 -0.43 9.78 -7.33
N LEU A 208 0.72 10.13 -7.93
CA LEU A 208 1.33 9.33 -8.99
C LEU A 208 1.59 7.85 -8.62
N SER A 209 1.75 7.03 -9.63
CA SER A 209 2.16 5.63 -9.54
C SER A 209 3.53 5.41 -10.17
N ALA A 210 4.24 4.40 -9.70
CA ALA A 210 5.37 3.81 -10.41
C ALA A 210 4.97 2.44 -10.98
N ARG A 211 5.75 1.92 -11.92
CA ARG A 211 5.64 0.53 -12.39
C ARG A 211 6.99 -0.17 -12.33
N GLY A 212 6.99 -1.49 -12.29
CA GLY A 212 8.20 -2.28 -12.41
C GLY A 212 8.90 -2.05 -13.76
N ILE A 213 8.12 -2.02 -14.85
CA ILE A 213 8.60 -1.82 -16.21
C ILE A 213 7.48 -1.25 -17.11
N ALA A 214 7.84 -0.62 -18.22
CA ALA A 214 6.92 -0.25 -19.29
C ALA A 214 7.44 -0.77 -20.64
N LEU A 215 6.58 -1.41 -21.44
CA LEU A 215 6.94 -2.00 -22.73
C LEU A 215 6.06 -1.42 -23.83
N ASP A 216 6.69 -0.92 -24.88
CA ASP A 216 6.00 -0.44 -26.09
C ASP A 216 4.96 0.67 -25.79
N THR A 217 5.19 1.46 -24.74
CA THR A 217 4.39 2.65 -24.43
C THR A 217 4.60 3.72 -25.51
N ALA A 218 3.52 4.26 -26.05
CA ALA A 218 3.54 5.35 -27.05
C ALA A 218 4.40 5.05 -28.30
N VAL A 219 4.32 3.81 -28.80
CA VAL A 219 4.76 3.42 -30.15
C VAL A 219 3.55 2.98 -31.00
N ALA A 220 3.77 2.64 -32.26
CA ALA A 220 2.72 2.06 -33.10
C ALA A 220 2.39 0.63 -32.63
N GLY A 221 1.21 0.43 -32.04
CA GLY A 221 0.76 -0.86 -31.53
C GLY A 221 0.25 -0.78 -30.08
N PRO A 222 -0.18 -1.92 -29.50
CA PRO A 222 -0.60 -1.97 -28.10
C PRO A 222 0.60 -1.89 -27.16
N GLU A 223 0.46 -1.14 -26.07
CA GLU A 223 1.36 -1.22 -24.92
C GLU A 223 1.22 -2.59 -24.24
N GLU A 224 2.33 -3.19 -23.83
CA GLU A 224 2.34 -4.42 -23.05
C GLU A 224 2.43 -4.11 -21.55
N PHE A 225 1.61 -4.78 -20.73
CA PHE A 225 1.56 -4.59 -19.28
C PHE A 225 1.97 -5.88 -18.53
N PRO A 226 3.28 -6.13 -18.32
CA PRO A 226 3.75 -7.22 -17.47
C PRO A 226 3.25 -7.07 -16.02
N MET A 227 3.01 -8.19 -15.35
CA MET A 227 2.44 -8.20 -14.01
C MET A 227 3.39 -8.76 -12.95
N PHE A 228 3.29 -8.26 -11.73
CA PHE A 228 3.87 -8.95 -10.58
C PHE A 228 2.95 -10.10 -10.14
N ARG A 229 3.41 -11.34 -10.35
CA ARG A 229 2.62 -12.56 -10.11
C ARG A 229 2.82 -13.15 -8.73
N GLU A 230 4.00 -12.98 -8.18
CA GLU A 230 4.36 -13.51 -6.87
C GLU A 230 5.05 -12.43 -6.05
N PHE A 231 4.66 -12.32 -4.79
CA PHE A 231 5.25 -11.41 -3.82
C PHE A 231 5.72 -12.16 -2.59
N TYR A 232 6.96 -11.90 -2.18
CA TYR A 232 7.59 -12.46 -1.01
C TYR A 232 7.84 -11.34 -0.02
N LEU A 233 7.12 -11.37 1.09
CA LEU A 233 7.03 -10.31 2.09
C LEU A 233 7.93 -10.69 3.28
N GLU A 234 9.07 -10.02 3.39
CA GLU A 234 10.01 -10.16 4.50
C GLU A 234 9.80 -8.99 5.46
N PRO A 235 9.33 -9.25 6.70
CA PRO A 235 8.93 -8.19 7.61
C PRO A 235 10.11 -7.35 8.09
N ALA A 236 9.90 -6.04 8.22
CA ALA A 236 10.81 -5.19 8.96
C ALA A 236 10.71 -5.51 10.46
N ALA A 237 11.84 -5.78 11.13
CA ALA A 237 11.84 -6.06 12.57
C ALA A 237 11.49 -4.83 13.42
N SER A 238 11.72 -3.63 12.89
CA SER A 238 11.39 -2.35 13.51
C SER A 238 11.09 -1.29 12.46
N THR A 239 10.64 -0.10 12.88
CA THR A 239 10.40 1.03 11.96
C THR A 239 11.68 1.67 11.41
N GLU A 240 12.85 1.30 11.94
CA GLU A 240 14.14 1.76 11.44
C GLU A 240 14.72 0.86 10.34
N GLU A 241 14.16 -0.34 10.19
CA GLU A 241 14.54 -1.31 9.16
C GLU A 241 13.58 -1.26 7.96
N PRO A 242 14.04 -1.58 6.75
CA PRO A 242 13.17 -1.59 5.59
C PRO A 242 12.17 -2.75 5.64
N MET A 243 10.95 -2.48 5.18
CA MET A 243 10.07 -3.57 4.75
C MET A 243 10.62 -4.09 3.42
N ARG A 244 11.02 -5.36 3.37
CA ARG A 244 11.59 -5.95 2.16
C ARG A 244 10.54 -6.75 1.41
N ILE A 245 10.39 -6.44 0.14
CA ILE A 245 9.45 -7.11 -0.76
C ILE A 245 10.23 -7.64 -1.95
N TYR A 246 10.09 -8.92 -2.26
CA TYR A 246 10.55 -9.45 -3.54
C TYR A 246 9.36 -9.74 -4.44
N ALA A 247 9.52 -9.48 -5.73
CA ALA A 247 8.46 -9.71 -6.70
C ALA A 247 8.96 -10.45 -7.95
N LEU A 248 8.18 -11.42 -8.41
CA LEU A 248 8.35 -12.05 -9.72
C LEU A 248 7.48 -11.30 -10.74
N LEU A 249 8.13 -10.63 -11.69
CA LEU A 249 7.51 -10.03 -12.86
C LEU A 249 7.42 -11.06 -13.98
N ASP A 250 6.26 -11.13 -14.64
CA ASP A 250 6.05 -11.99 -15.79
C ASP A 250 5.03 -11.37 -16.75
N GLY A 251 5.34 -11.40 -18.04
CA GLY A 251 4.51 -10.90 -19.13
C GLY A 251 4.89 -11.56 -20.46
N PRO A 252 4.12 -11.28 -21.52
CA PRO A 252 4.36 -11.85 -22.85
C PRO A 252 5.77 -11.62 -23.41
N GLY A 253 6.32 -10.42 -23.19
CA GLY A 253 7.60 -9.98 -23.74
C GLY A 253 8.77 -10.04 -22.76
N ILE A 254 8.52 -10.14 -21.45
CA ILE A 254 9.56 -9.98 -20.43
C ILE A 254 9.23 -10.76 -19.15
N THR A 255 10.27 -11.17 -18.44
CA THR A 255 10.21 -11.58 -17.04
C THR A 255 11.21 -10.79 -16.21
N GLY A 256 11.04 -10.80 -14.89
CA GLY A 256 12.04 -10.21 -14.01
C GLY A 256 11.89 -10.61 -12.56
N ALA A 257 12.94 -10.39 -11.80
CA ALA A 257 12.95 -10.51 -10.35
C ALA A 257 13.32 -9.16 -9.74
N TYR A 258 12.52 -8.72 -8.78
CA TYR A 258 12.68 -7.43 -8.11
C TYR A 258 12.90 -7.65 -6.61
N ARG A 259 13.74 -6.81 -6.02
CA ARG A 259 13.82 -6.56 -4.58
C ARG A 259 13.51 -5.08 -4.36
N PHE A 260 12.54 -4.82 -3.50
CA PHE A 260 12.18 -3.51 -3.02
C PHE A 260 12.56 -3.45 -1.54
N ASP A 261 13.37 -2.48 -1.15
CA ASP A 261 13.64 -2.13 0.24
C ASP A 261 12.90 -0.82 0.55
N LEU A 262 11.81 -0.90 1.31
CA LEU A 262 10.91 0.23 1.55
C LEU A 262 11.15 0.84 2.93
N TYR A 263 11.50 2.12 2.94
CA TYR A 263 11.73 2.91 4.14
C TYR A 263 10.61 3.93 4.34
N ARG A 264 9.85 3.77 5.43
CA ARG A 264 8.85 4.76 5.87
C ARG A 264 9.56 5.90 6.61
N LYS A 265 9.85 7.00 5.89
CA LYS A 265 10.42 8.25 6.44
C LYS A 265 9.33 9.33 6.47
N THR A 266 9.64 10.62 6.25
CA THR A 266 8.60 11.65 6.09
C THR A 266 7.65 11.30 4.95
N GLY A 267 8.21 10.91 3.80
CA GLY A 267 7.51 10.20 2.74
C GLY A 267 7.91 8.72 2.73
N VAL A 268 8.02 8.15 1.54
CA VAL A 268 8.47 6.77 1.34
C VAL A 268 9.69 6.79 0.42
N VAL A 269 10.78 6.15 0.85
CA VAL A 269 11.95 5.90 0.00
C VAL A 269 11.95 4.42 -0.33
N ILE A 270 12.01 4.09 -1.62
CA ILE A 270 12.05 2.71 -2.10
C ILE A 270 13.35 2.53 -2.88
N GLU A 271 14.22 1.66 -2.39
CA GLU A 271 15.36 1.18 -3.17
C GLU A 271 14.93 -0.04 -3.98
N VAL A 272 15.27 -0.05 -5.27
CA VAL A 272 14.84 -1.10 -6.20
C VAL A 272 16.04 -1.74 -6.86
N ASP A 273 16.22 -3.05 -6.64
CA ASP A 273 17.15 -3.90 -7.38
C ASP A 273 16.35 -4.84 -8.29
N CYS A 274 16.70 -4.94 -9.57
CA CYS A 274 16.00 -5.82 -10.49
C CYS A 274 16.92 -6.53 -11.49
N ARG A 275 16.48 -7.73 -11.91
CA ARG A 275 17.05 -8.46 -13.05
C ARG A 275 15.93 -8.72 -14.04
N LEU A 276 16.13 -8.29 -15.28
CA LEU A 276 15.14 -8.35 -16.35
C LEU A 276 15.61 -9.28 -17.46
N PHE A 277 14.70 -10.08 -17.99
CA PHE A 277 14.98 -11.04 -19.06
C PHE A 277 13.92 -10.91 -20.14
N LEU A 278 14.32 -10.48 -21.33
CA LEU A 278 13.41 -10.40 -22.47
C LEU A 278 13.14 -11.80 -23.03
N ARG A 279 11.86 -12.09 -23.32
CA ARG A 279 11.41 -13.29 -24.05
C ARG A 279 11.51 -13.09 -25.56
N ARG A 280 11.36 -11.85 -26.01
CA ARG A 280 11.38 -11.40 -27.40
C ARG A 280 11.87 -9.96 -27.46
N ASP A 281 12.18 -9.51 -28.68
CA ASP A 281 12.46 -8.10 -28.93
C ASP A 281 11.23 -7.23 -28.65
N VAL A 282 11.50 -6.03 -28.12
CA VAL A 282 10.52 -4.98 -27.83
C VAL A 282 10.96 -3.68 -28.52
N MET A 283 10.01 -2.85 -28.94
CA MET A 283 10.33 -1.60 -29.63
C MET A 283 10.80 -0.51 -28.68
N ARG A 284 10.21 -0.46 -27.47
CA ARG A 284 10.58 0.51 -26.44
C ARG A 284 10.55 -0.13 -25.05
N LEU A 285 11.68 -0.05 -24.35
CA LEU A 285 11.81 -0.50 -22.97
C LEU A 285 11.92 0.71 -22.03
N GLY A 286 10.93 0.89 -21.16
CA GLY A 286 10.89 1.94 -20.15
C GLY A 286 11.33 1.44 -18.78
N ILE A 287 12.46 1.94 -18.30
CA ILE A 287 13.04 1.64 -16.98
C ILE A 287 12.65 2.72 -15.98
N ALA A 288 12.34 2.30 -14.73
CA ALA A 288 11.83 3.19 -13.67
C ALA A 288 10.64 4.08 -14.13
N PRO A 289 9.60 3.49 -14.75
CA PRO A 289 8.48 4.26 -15.26
C PRO A 289 7.65 4.88 -14.13
N LEU A 290 7.22 6.11 -14.35
CA LEU A 290 6.27 6.84 -13.51
C LEU A 290 5.02 7.16 -14.34
N THR A 291 3.86 7.11 -13.72
CA THR A 291 2.56 7.44 -14.30
C THR A 291 1.87 8.43 -13.38
N SER A 292 1.50 9.59 -13.91
CA SER A 292 0.82 10.64 -13.17
C SER A 292 -0.40 11.13 -13.95
N MET A 293 -1.17 12.04 -13.37
CA MET A 293 -2.33 12.67 -14.00
C MET A 293 -2.16 14.20 -13.98
N PHE A 294 -2.48 14.85 -15.09
CA PHE A 294 -2.54 16.30 -15.19
C PHE A 294 -3.76 16.69 -16.03
N TRP A 295 -4.69 17.45 -15.45
CA TRP A 295 -5.82 17.99 -16.19
C TRP A 295 -5.55 19.44 -16.61
N PHE A 296 -5.40 20.35 -15.64
CA PHE A 296 -5.01 21.75 -15.85
C PHE A 296 -4.26 22.30 -14.63
N GLY A 297 -3.53 23.40 -14.83
CA GLY A 297 -2.76 24.09 -13.79
C GLY A 297 -2.84 25.62 -13.96
N GLU A 298 -1.87 26.37 -13.43
CA GLU A 298 -1.79 27.85 -13.54
C GLU A 298 -1.87 28.41 -14.97
N HIS A 299 -1.65 27.57 -15.97
CA HIS A 299 -1.59 27.94 -17.38
C HIS A 299 -2.62 27.15 -18.19
N GLY A 300 -3.34 27.84 -19.08
CA GLY A 300 -4.31 27.22 -20.01
C GLY A 300 -5.71 27.79 -19.85
N ARG A 301 -6.59 27.49 -20.82
CA ARG A 301 -7.98 27.99 -20.83
C ARG A 301 -8.93 27.14 -19.98
N ASP A 302 -8.57 25.90 -19.70
CA ASP A 302 -9.45 24.94 -19.01
C ASP A 302 -9.68 25.33 -17.53
N ARG A 303 -8.80 26.15 -16.95
CA ARG A 303 -8.98 26.70 -15.60
C ARG A 303 -10.27 27.50 -15.46
N ASP A 304 -10.74 28.18 -16.52
CA ASP A 304 -11.94 29.02 -16.46
C ASP A 304 -13.24 28.21 -16.36
N LEU A 305 -13.17 26.87 -16.41
CA LEU A 305 -14.31 25.96 -16.39
C LEU A 305 -14.57 25.29 -15.02
N ASP A 306 -13.66 25.44 -14.05
CA ASP A 306 -13.76 24.84 -12.72
C ASP A 306 -13.48 25.90 -11.65
N TRP A 307 -13.98 25.68 -10.43
CA TRP A 307 -13.72 26.58 -9.30
C TRP A 307 -12.38 26.29 -8.63
N ARG A 308 -11.82 25.10 -8.85
CA ARG A 308 -10.48 24.74 -8.39
C ARG A 308 -9.45 25.44 -9.29
N PRO A 309 -8.44 26.09 -8.71
CA PRO A 309 -7.42 26.77 -9.49
C PRO A 309 -6.53 25.79 -10.28
N GLU A 310 -6.29 24.58 -9.75
CA GLU A 310 -5.49 23.53 -10.39
C GLU A 310 -6.04 22.11 -10.11
N VAL A 311 -5.86 21.18 -11.06
CA VAL A 311 -6.21 19.76 -10.87
C VAL A 311 -5.15 18.86 -11.53
N HIS A 312 -4.23 18.33 -10.71
CA HIS A 312 -3.19 17.40 -11.13
C HIS A 312 -2.60 16.64 -9.93
N ASP A 313 -1.95 15.51 -10.21
CA ASP A 313 -1.10 14.78 -9.26
C ASP A 313 0.37 15.25 -9.36
N SER A 314 0.72 15.98 -10.42
CA SER A 314 2.07 16.49 -10.70
C SER A 314 1.99 17.67 -11.67
N ASP A 315 2.80 18.70 -11.45
CA ASP A 315 2.83 19.91 -12.28
C ASP A 315 3.98 19.92 -13.30
N GLY A 316 4.99 19.06 -13.13
CA GLY A 316 6.10 18.97 -14.08
C GLY A 316 7.01 17.76 -13.92
N LEU A 317 7.80 17.54 -14.97
CA LEU A 317 8.92 16.61 -14.99
C LEU A 317 10.20 17.37 -14.64
N ALA A 318 10.84 16.98 -13.54
CA ALA A 318 12.18 17.41 -13.19
C ALA A 318 13.21 16.39 -13.70
N MET A 319 14.31 16.87 -14.27
CA MET A 319 15.42 16.04 -14.74
C MET A 319 16.76 16.65 -14.31
N TRP A 320 17.70 15.78 -13.97
CA TRP A 320 19.11 16.11 -13.77
C TRP A 320 19.92 15.28 -14.78
N ASN A 321 20.36 15.92 -15.85
CA ASN A 321 20.98 15.22 -16.97
C ASN A 321 22.45 14.82 -16.67
N GLY A 322 23.04 14.00 -17.54
CA GLY A 322 24.42 13.53 -17.39
C GLY A 322 25.45 14.66 -17.36
N ALA A 323 25.22 15.73 -18.14
CA ALA A 323 26.07 16.91 -18.19
C ALA A 323 25.97 17.81 -16.94
N GLY A 324 25.00 17.56 -16.05
CA GLY A 324 24.81 18.28 -14.80
C GLY A 324 23.76 19.39 -14.83
N GLU A 325 23.10 19.62 -15.97
CA GLU A 325 21.98 20.55 -16.10
C GLU A 325 20.73 20.05 -15.38
N ARG A 326 19.98 20.97 -14.78
CA ARG A 326 18.67 20.71 -14.17
C ARG A 326 17.57 21.27 -15.05
N ILE A 327 16.76 20.39 -15.62
CA ILE A 327 15.70 20.73 -16.56
C ILE A 327 14.35 20.60 -15.84
N TRP A 328 13.47 21.59 -16.06
CA TRP A 328 12.07 21.54 -15.65
C TRP A 328 11.16 21.59 -16.87
N ARG A 329 10.29 20.60 -17.01
CA ARG A 329 9.30 20.52 -18.08
C ARG A 329 7.89 20.51 -17.48
N PRO A 330 7.17 21.65 -17.48
CA PRO A 330 5.78 21.70 -17.02
C PRO A 330 4.90 20.71 -17.77
N LEU A 331 4.00 20.01 -17.08
CA LEU A 331 3.04 19.12 -17.73
C LEU A 331 1.99 19.92 -18.51
N ARG A 332 1.39 19.26 -19.49
CA ARG A 332 0.29 19.78 -20.31
C ARG A 332 -0.66 18.64 -20.64
N ASN A 333 -1.92 18.98 -20.92
CA ASN A 333 -2.93 18.05 -21.38
C ASN A 333 -3.27 18.31 -22.87
N PRO A 334 -2.46 17.85 -23.83
CA PRO A 334 -2.69 18.09 -25.24
C PRO A 334 -3.95 17.34 -25.75
N PRO A 335 -4.64 17.85 -26.79
CA PRO A 335 -5.85 17.21 -27.32
C PRO A 335 -5.58 15.89 -28.09
N TYR A 336 -4.32 15.50 -28.24
CA TYR A 336 -3.90 14.24 -28.87
C TYR A 336 -2.68 13.65 -28.16
N PRO A 337 -2.53 12.31 -28.14
CA PRO A 337 -1.37 11.65 -27.57
C PRO A 337 -0.06 12.22 -28.12
N THR A 338 0.82 12.65 -27.22
CA THR A 338 2.08 13.30 -27.57
C THR A 338 3.23 12.63 -26.83
N ALA A 339 4.26 12.24 -27.56
CA ALA A 339 5.52 11.77 -26.99
C ALA A 339 6.55 12.91 -27.04
N VAL A 340 7.26 13.13 -25.93
CA VAL A 340 8.37 14.06 -25.85
C VAL A 340 9.59 13.28 -25.38
N SER A 341 10.72 13.50 -26.03
CA SER A 341 11.96 12.77 -25.73
C SER A 341 13.09 13.74 -25.43
N PHE A 342 13.84 13.44 -24.38
CA PHE A 342 15.07 14.15 -24.00
C PHE A 342 16.22 13.16 -24.15
N SER A 343 17.11 13.39 -25.10
CA SER A 343 18.27 12.52 -25.31
C SER A 343 19.35 12.88 -24.29
N ASP A 344 19.89 11.89 -23.60
CA ASP A 344 20.90 12.07 -22.56
C ASP A 344 21.80 10.83 -22.46
N PHE A 345 22.95 10.97 -21.82
CA PHE A 345 23.86 9.88 -21.50
C PHE A 345 24.14 9.86 -20.00
N ASN A 346 23.84 8.75 -19.32
CA ASN A 346 23.95 8.60 -17.86
C ASN A 346 23.18 9.69 -17.07
N PRO A 347 21.83 9.75 -17.18
CA PRO A 347 21.04 10.69 -16.40
C PRO A 347 21.26 10.48 -14.90
N ARG A 348 21.37 11.58 -14.14
CA ARG A 348 21.59 11.56 -12.69
C ARG A 348 20.30 11.40 -11.90
N GLY A 349 19.18 11.76 -12.49
CA GLY A 349 17.85 11.53 -11.91
C GLY A 349 16.74 12.19 -12.71
N PHE A 350 15.53 11.67 -12.58
CA PHE A 350 14.33 12.28 -13.13
C PHE A 350 13.12 11.90 -12.28
N GLY A 351 12.06 12.69 -12.36
CA GLY A 351 10.81 12.36 -11.68
C GLY A 351 9.73 13.40 -11.95
N PHE A 352 8.47 12.96 -11.89
CA PHE A 352 7.37 13.90 -11.76
C PHE A 352 7.39 14.52 -10.37
N MET A 353 7.15 15.83 -10.32
CA MET A 353 7.05 16.58 -9.07
C MET A 353 5.73 17.33 -9.02
N GLN A 354 5.32 17.63 -7.80
CA GLN A 354 4.32 18.64 -7.47
C GLN A 354 5.06 19.70 -6.64
N ARG A 355 5.39 20.81 -7.30
CA ARG A 355 6.14 21.93 -6.74
C ARG A 355 5.24 22.84 -5.93
N ASP A 356 4.08 23.21 -6.47
CA ASP A 356 3.10 23.98 -5.70
C ASP A 356 2.28 23.06 -4.79
N ARG A 357 2.18 23.46 -3.52
CA ARG A 357 1.48 22.72 -2.46
C ARG A 357 0.65 23.65 -1.59
N ASN A 358 0.53 24.92 -1.96
CA ASN A 358 -0.41 25.80 -1.28
C ASN A 358 -1.83 25.34 -1.64
N PHE A 359 -2.68 25.19 -0.63
CA PHE A 359 -4.05 24.69 -0.82
C PHE A 359 -4.93 25.68 -1.60
N ASP A 360 -4.64 26.97 -1.47
CA ASP A 360 -5.39 28.04 -2.15
C ASP A 360 -4.93 28.27 -3.60
N HIS A 361 -3.91 27.53 -4.05
CA HIS A 361 -3.35 27.60 -5.41
C HIS A 361 -3.85 26.47 -6.29
#